data_AF-A0A6P7FG20-F1
#
_entry.id   AF-A0A6P7FG20-F1
#
_cell.length_a   1.000
_cell.length_b   1.000
_cell.length_c   1.000
_cell.angle_alpha   90.00
_cell.angle_beta   90.00
_cell.angle_gamma   90.00
#
_symmetry.space_group_name_H-M   'P 1'
#
loop_
_entity.id
_entity.type
_entity.pdbx_description
1 polymer ?
#
loop_
_entity_poly.entity_id
_entity_poly.type
_entity_poly.pdbx_seq_one_letter_code
_entity_poly.pdbx_strand_id
1 'polypeptide(L)'
;MANPFSTMHHSLDSILSILRKPENLAIHGVKELLQIYEHAKENKNKSETSGDSRRHPFIVLEGLDGSGKSTVGSKFAKKINGRKWQTPPESIRHLRSLTDENRVLFSTYYSLGNYIAALEVQVALKDAPVVMDRYWHSTTAFGIAQAVQDSADLQEIPPRGDQVYCWPEDLFKPDVCIFLDVDESVRLQRLSRRKEFTAQEDLLKSSSEFRNNVISAYKNMSDPEVAFVNGNNSFETECEELYAVVKPFLKV
;
A
#
# COMPACT_ATOMS: atom_id res chain seq x y z
N MET A 1 -0.84 -6.88 28.78
CA MET A 1 -0.73 -7.63 27.51
C MET A 1 -0.09 -6.72 26.49
N ALA A 2 0.87 -7.19 25.70
CA ALA A 2 1.46 -6.37 24.63
C ALA A 2 0.36 -6.02 23.60
N ASN A 3 0.36 -4.79 23.07
CA ASN A 3 -0.58 -4.43 22.01
C ASN A 3 -0.24 -5.29 20.77
N PRO A 4 -1.14 -6.18 20.32
CA PRO A 4 -0.89 -7.08 19.18
C PRO A 4 -0.77 -6.31 17.86
N PHE A 5 -1.23 -5.06 17.84
CA PHE A 5 -1.14 -4.13 16.72
C PHE A 5 0.08 -3.20 16.79
N SER A 6 1.04 -3.46 17.68
CA SER A 6 2.23 -2.62 17.90
C SER A 6 3.16 -2.48 16.69
N THR A 7 3.00 -3.31 15.66
CA THR A 7 3.73 -3.22 14.39
C THR A 7 3.02 -2.35 13.34
N MET A 8 1.82 -1.84 13.64
CA MET A 8 1.13 -0.89 12.77
C MET A 8 1.46 0.54 13.16
N HIS A 9 1.89 1.31 12.17
CA HIS A 9 2.36 2.68 12.34
C HIS A 9 1.33 3.65 11.76
N HIS A 10 0.75 4.48 12.62
CA HIS A 10 -0.19 5.56 12.26
C HIS A 10 0.44 6.95 12.26
N SER A 11 1.77 7.05 12.37
CA SER A 11 2.48 8.31 12.18
C SER A 11 3.92 8.09 11.74
N LEU A 12 4.45 9.05 10.99
CA LEU A 12 5.84 9.12 10.59
C LEU A 12 6.78 9.16 11.81
N ASP A 13 6.41 9.91 12.85
CA ASP A 13 7.22 10.02 14.07
C ASP A 13 7.40 8.64 14.74
N SER A 14 6.35 7.82 14.80
CA SER A 14 6.44 6.46 15.34
C SER A 14 7.43 5.60 14.55
N ILE A 15 7.48 5.75 13.22
CA ILE A 15 8.38 5.00 12.34
C ILE A 15 9.82 5.47 12.53
N LEU A 16 10.04 6.78 12.48
CA LEU A 16 11.36 7.38 12.61
C LEU A 16 11.97 7.15 13.99
N SER A 17 11.16 7.20 15.06
CA SER A 17 11.63 6.93 16.42
C SER A 17 12.15 5.50 16.59
N ILE A 18 11.58 4.53 15.86
CA ILE A 18 12.07 3.14 15.84
C ILE A 18 13.35 3.04 15.01
N LEU A 19 13.36 3.54 13.78
CA LEU A 19 14.51 3.42 12.88
C LEU A 19 15.75 4.15 13.41
N ARG A 20 15.57 5.24 14.17
CA ARG A 20 16.66 6.05 14.74
C ARG A 20 17.23 5.48 16.05
N LYS A 21 16.72 4.37 16.58
CA LYS A 21 17.32 3.73 17.75
C LYS A 21 18.73 3.20 17.42
N PRO A 22 19.71 3.30 18.34
CA PRO A 22 21.07 2.86 18.08
C PRO A 22 21.20 1.43 17.55
N GLU A 23 20.41 0.50 18.08
CA GLU A 23 20.38 -0.90 17.66
C GLU A 23 19.90 -1.09 16.21
N ASN A 24 18.97 -0.26 15.74
CA ASN A 24 18.46 -0.33 14.37
C ASN A 24 19.37 0.41 13.40
N LEU A 25 19.97 1.54 13.81
CA LEU A 25 20.97 2.27 13.02
C LEU A 25 22.23 1.45 12.74
N ALA A 26 22.53 0.46 13.56
CA ALA A 26 23.64 -0.47 13.35
C ALA A 26 23.37 -1.48 12.21
N ILE A 27 22.12 -1.66 11.80
CA ILE A 27 21.73 -2.61 10.76
C ILE A 27 22.00 -2.01 9.38
N HIS A 28 22.69 -2.78 8.53
CA HIS A 28 23.04 -2.36 7.18
C HIS A 28 21.79 -2.01 6.37
N GLY A 29 21.77 -0.83 5.73
CA GLY A 29 20.65 -0.33 4.93
C GLY A 29 19.70 0.62 5.66
N VAL A 30 19.63 0.60 7.00
CA VAL A 30 18.71 1.49 7.75
C VAL A 30 19.09 2.97 7.59
N LYS A 31 20.39 3.29 7.66
CA LYS A 31 20.87 4.67 7.44
C LYS A 31 20.58 5.15 6.02
N GLU A 32 20.74 4.27 5.03
CA GLU A 32 20.45 4.58 3.62
C GLU A 32 18.95 4.82 3.40
N LEU A 33 18.09 3.98 3.99
CA LEU A 33 16.64 4.17 3.94
C LEU A 33 16.22 5.55 4.49
N LEU A 34 16.80 5.96 5.63
CA LEU A 34 16.56 7.28 6.21
C LEU A 34 17.07 8.42 5.30
N GLN A 35 18.23 8.24 4.66
CA GLN A 35 18.77 9.23 3.70
C GLN A 35 17.87 9.38 2.47
N ILE A 36 17.35 8.27 1.92
CA ILE A 36 16.43 8.29 0.79
C ILE A 36 15.14 9.04 1.17
N TYR A 37 14.62 8.83 2.39
CA TYR A 37 13.49 9.59 2.90
C TYR A 37 13.76 11.10 2.98
N GLU A 38 14.90 11.53 3.56
CA GLU A 38 15.23 12.96 3.63
C GLU A 38 15.40 13.57 2.22
N HIS A 39 16.00 12.83 1.28
CA HIS A 39 16.14 13.28 -0.10
C HIS A 39 14.77 13.46 -0.80
N ALA A 40 13.84 12.51 -0.63
CA ALA A 40 12.48 12.63 -1.17
C ALA A 40 11.76 13.85 -0.59
N LYS A 41 11.94 14.11 0.71
CA LYS A 41 11.37 15.27 1.41
C LYS A 41 11.93 16.59 0.90
N GLU A 42 13.25 16.69 0.73
CA GLU A 42 13.91 17.86 0.15
C GLU A 42 13.42 18.15 -1.28
N ASN A 43 13.29 17.11 -2.10
CA ASN A 43 12.79 17.24 -3.48
C ASN A 43 11.34 17.74 -3.51
N LYS A 44 10.48 17.21 -2.64
CA LYS A 44 9.10 17.69 -2.50
C LYS A 44 9.05 19.16 -2.06
N ASN A 45 9.86 19.56 -1.08
CA ASN A 45 9.92 20.94 -0.61
C ASN A 45 10.39 21.92 -1.70
N LYS A 46 11.43 21.56 -2.47
CA LYS A 46 11.88 22.35 -3.64
C LYS A 46 10.75 22.51 -4.65
N SER A 47 10.01 21.44 -4.89
CA SER A 47 8.84 21.46 -5.77
C SER A 47 7.75 22.42 -5.26
N GLU A 48 7.47 22.50 -3.95
CA GLU A 48 6.46 23.44 -3.43
C GLU A 48 6.87 24.90 -3.55
N THR A 49 8.16 25.21 -3.35
CA THR A 49 8.67 26.58 -3.48
C THR A 49 8.55 27.15 -4.90
N SER A 50 8.37 26.31 -5.92
CA SER A 50 8.13 26.76 -7.31
C SER A 50 6.68 27.19 -7.58
N GLY A 51 5.79 27.14 -6.59
CA GLY A 51 4.38 27.59 -6.72
C GLY A 51 3.46 26.62 -7.45
N ASP A 52 3.95 25.43 -7.83
CA ASP A 52 3.13 24.42 -8.50
C ASP A 52 2.32 23.60 -7.48
N SER A 53 1.00 23.72 -7.54
CA SER A 53 0.05 22.95 -6.73
C SER A 53 -0.35 21.63 -7.41
N ARG A 54 -0.91 20.70 -6.62
CA ARG A 54 -1.50 19.43 -7.12
C ARG A 54 -2.59 19.73 -8.16
N ARG A 55 -2.42 19.23 -9.39
CA ARG A 55 -3.39 19.44 -10.49
C ARG A 55 -4.18 18.18 -10.81
N HIS A 56 -3.61 17.01 -10.57
CA HIS A 56 -4.15 15.73 -10.98
C HIS A 56 -4.51 14.82 -9.81
N PRO A 57 -5.36 13.79 -10.05
CA PRO A 57 -5.79 12.90 -8.99
C PRO A 57 -4.75 11.84 -8.64
N PHE A 58 -4.80 11.43 -7.38
CA PHE A 58 -4.03 10.34 -6.81
C PHE A 58 -4.95 9.14 -6.56
N ILE A 59 -4.71 8.05 -7.27
CA ILE A 59 -5.55 6.86 -7.31
C ILE A 59 -4.72 5.70 -6.77
N VAL A 60 -5.26 4.94 -5.82
CA VAL A 60 -4.63 3.71 -5.32
C VAL A 60 -5.42 2.50 -5.78
N LEU A 61 -4.70 1.54 -6.37
CA LEU A 61 -5.19 0.21 -6.69
C LEU A 61 -4.67 -0.79 -5.66
N GLU A 62 -5.58 -1.30 -4.87
CA GLU A 62 -5.42 -2.37 -3.90
C GLU A 62 -5.98 -3.69 -4.44
N GLY A 63 -5.71 -4.79 -3.72
CA GLY A 63 -6.08 -6.14 -4.14
C GLY A 63 -5.08 -7.17 -3.66
N LEU A 64 -5.49 -8.43 -3.61
CA LEU A 64 -4.60 -9.54 -3.27
C LEU A 64 -3.59 -9.83 -4.40
N ASP A 65 -2.52 -10.55 -4.09
CA ASP A 65 -1.58 -11.00 -5.13
C ASP A 65 -2.29 -11.91 -6.13
N GLY A 66 -1.95 -11.81 -7.41
CA GLY A 66 -2.71 -12.50 -8.47
C GLY A 66 -4.00 -11.79 -8.92
N SER A 67 -4.43 -10.70 -8.27
CA SER A 67 -5.66 -10.00 -8.69
C SER A 67 -5.52 -9.22 -10.01
N GLY A 68 -4.30 -8.99 -10.51
CA GLY A 68 -4.08 -8.30 -11.79
C GLY A 68 -3.72 -6.82 -11.70
N LYS A 69 -3.65 -6.24 -10.48
CA LYS A 69 -3.28 -4.82 -10.22
C LYS A 69 -2.17 -4.30 -11.12
N SER A 70 -1.06 -5.02 -11.21
CA SER A 70 0.12 -4.51 -11.93
C SER A 70 -0.12 -4.36 -13.42
N THR A 71 -0.89 -5.28 -14.03
CA THR A 71 -1.28 -5.24 -15.44
C THR A 71 -2.36 -4.19 -15.67
N VAL A 72 -3.41 -4.24 -14.84
CA VAL A 72 -4.56 -3.36 -14.96
C VAL A 72 -4.16 -1.91 -14.71
N GLY A 73 -3.47 -1.64 -13.62
CA GLY A 73 -2.97 -0.31 -13.25
C GLY A 73 -2.04 0.30 -14.29
N SER A 74 -1.15 -0.49 -14.90
CA SER A 74 -0.27 0.03 -15.97
C SER A 74 -1.04 0.50 -17.19
N LYS A 75 -2.04 -0.28 -17.62
CA LYS A 75 -2.84 0.05 -18.80
C LYS A 75 -3.86 1.15 -18.49
N PHE A 76 -4.46 1.13 -17.29
CA PHE A 76 -5.37 2.16 -16.81
C PHE A 76 -4.66 3.52 -16.70
N ALA A 77 -3.45 3.55 -16.11
CA ALA A 77 -2.63 4.76 -16.09
C ALA A 77 -2.42 5.33 -17.50
N LYS A 78 -2.07 4.49 -18.48
CA LYS A 78 -1.97 4.93 -19.89
C LYS A 78 -3.27 5.50 -20.43
N LYS A 79 -4.41 4.85 -20.16
CA LYS A 79 -5.74 5.30 -20.61
C LYS A 79 -6.09 6.71 -20.12
N ILE A 80 -5.66 7.07 -18.92
CA ILE A 80 -5.92 8.40 -18.32
C ILE A 80 -4.76 9.38 -18.50
N ASN A 81 -3.78 9.09 -19.37
CA ASN A 81 -2.53 9.86 -19.53
C ASN A 81 -1.78 10.08 -18.20
N GLY A 82 -1.89 9.12 -17.29
CA GLY A 82 -1.28 9.09 -15.99
C GLY A 82 0.03 8.30 -15.93
N ARG A 83 0.62 8.28 -14.75
CA ARG A 83 1.84 7.54 -14.41
C ARG A 83 1.52 6.44 -13.41
N LYS A 84 2.23 5.31 -13.51
CA LYS A 84 2.13 4.23 -12.52
C LYS A 84 3.21 4.40 -11.45
N TRP A 85 2.83 4.26 -10.19
CA TRP A 85 3.71 4.10 -9.04
C TRP A 85 3.43 2.78 -8.31
N GLN A 86 4.28 2.40 -7.38
CA GLN A 86 4.10 1.20 -6.54
C GLN A 86 4.74 1.39 -5.17
N THR A 87 4.26 0.64 -4.18
CA THR A 87 4.94 0.51 -2.88
C THR A 87 5.45 -0.93 -2.65
N PRO A 88 6.67 -1.10 -2.09
CA PRO A 88 7.68 -0.06 -1.82
C PRO A 88 8.15 0.64 -3.11
N PRO A 89 8.50 1.94 -3.08
CA PRO A 89 8.95 2.66 -4.25
C PRO A 89 10.29 2.11 -4.75
N GLU A 90 10.56 2.31 -6.05
CA GLU A 90 11.78 1.79 -6.68
C GLU A 90 13.05 2.29 -5.98
N SER A 91 12.99 3.51 -5.42
CA SER A 91 14.07 4.15 -4.67
C SER A 91 14.57 3.37 -3.45
N ILE A 92 13.76 2.47 -2.87
CA ILE A 92 14.15 1.67 -1.70
C ILE A 92 14.12 0.16 -1.95
N ARG A 93 13.77 -0.27 -3.16
CA ARG A 93 13.49 -1.68 -3.45
C ARG A 93 14.70 -2.59 -3.24
N HIS A 94 15.91 -2.08 -3.47
CA HIS A 94 17.17 -2.78 -3.21
C HIS A 94 17.43 -3.02 -1.72
N LEU A 95 16.75 -2.29 -0.83
CA LEU A 95 16.85 -2.44 0.62
C LEU A 95 15.84 -3.45 1.19
N ARG A 96 15.11 -4.18 0.34
CA ARG A 96 14.10 -5.17 0.78
C ARG A 96 14.66 -6.25 1.70
N SER A 97 15.96 -6.56 1.62
CA SER A 97 16.60 -7.53 2.52
C SER A 97 16.60 -7.12 3.99
N LEU A 98 16.34 -5.83 4.30
CA LEU A 98 16.06 -5.37 5.67
C LEU A 98 14.90 -6.13 6.33
N THR A 99 14.02 -6.72 5.51
CA THR A 99 12.79 -7.37 5.96
C THR A 99 12.95 -8.87 6.23
N ASP A 100 14.09 -9.48 5.90
CA ASP A 100 14.23 -10.95 5.84
C ASP A 100 14.26 -11.62 7.22
N GLU A 101 14.71 -10.93 8.28
CA GLU A 101 14.90 -11.55 9.61
C GLU A 101 14.41 -10.70 10.80
N ASN A 102 13.90 -9.50 10.57
CA ASN A 102 13.48 -8.59 11.64
C ASN A 102 12.07 -8.06 11.40
N ARG A 103 11.09 -8.57 12.16
CA ARG A 103 9.68 -8.17 12.07
C ARG A 103 9.44 -6.67 12.30
N VAL A 104 10.23 -6.03 13.17
CA VAL A 104 10.14 -4.58 13.42
C VAL A 104 10.65 -3.79 12.22
N LEU A 105 11.74 -4.24 11.59
CA LEU A 105 12.23 -3.64 10.35
C LEU A 105 11.33 -3.93 9.15
N PHE A 106 10.68 -5.09 9.12
CA PHE A 106 9.66 -5.41 8.12
C PHE A 106 8.56 -4.33 8.15
N SER A 107 7.93 -4.10 9.29
CA SER A 107 6.82 -3.14 9.37
C SER A 107 7.25 -1.70 9.09
N THR A 108 8.41 -1.28 9.62
CA THR A 108 8.92 0.08 9.42
C THR A 108 9.43 0.33 8.00
N TYR A 109 9.98 -0.67 7.31
CA TYR A 109 10.39 -0.57 5.89
C TYR A 109 9.20 -0.25 4.98
N TYR A 110 8.13 -1.05 5.06
CA TYR A 110 6.94 -0.80 4.23
C TYR A 110 6.23 0.51 4.64
N SER A 111 6.17 0.79 5.94
CA SER A 111 5.53 2.01 6.44
C SER A 111 6.29 3.25 5.97
N LEU A 112 7.61 3.32 6.13
CA LEU A 112 8.40 4.45 5.62
C LEU A 112 8.38 4.50 4.08
N GLY A 113 8.35 3.35 3.42
CA GLY A 113 8.17 3.26 1.97
C GLY A 113 6.89 3.94 1.47
N ASN A 114 5.80 3.85 2.23
CA ASN A 114 4.58 4.62 1.94
C ASN A 114 4.86 6.13 2.00
N TYR A 115 5.52 6.65 3.04
CA TYR A 115 5.86 8.08 3.12
C TYR A 115 6.81 8.54 2.00
N ILE A 116 7.79 7.73 1.63
CA ILE A 116 8.70 8.04 0.51
C ILE A 116 7.89 8.13 -0.79
N ALA A 117 7.07 7.12 -1.08
CA ALA A 117 6.21 7.13 -2.26
C ALA A 117 5.23 8.31 -2.26
N ALA A 118 4.70 8.69 -1.10
CA ALA A 118 3.83 9.85 -0.92
C ALA A 118 4.51 11.16 -1.34
N LEU A 119 5.78 11.34 -0.96
CA LEU A 119 6.58 12.51 -1.30
C LEU A 119 6.89 12.57 -2.80
N GLU A 120 7.29 11.44 -3.39
CA GLU A 120 7.55 11.31 -4.83
C GLU A 120 6.29 11.59 -5.66
N VAL A 121 5.15 11.02 -5.26
CA VAL A 121 3.88 11.17 -5.97
C VAL A 121 3.35 12.59 -5.89
N GLN A 122 3.47 13.27 -4.75
CA GLN A 122 3.07 14.68 -4.65
C GLN A 122 3.76 15.58 -5.68
N VAL A 123 5.01 15.28 -6.04
CA VAL A 123 5.71 15.97 -7.12
C VAL A 123 5.11 15.60 -8.48
N ALA A 124 4.86 14.32 -8.73
CA ALA A 124 4.32 13.84 -10.01
C ALA A 124 2.88 14.31 -10.32
N LEU A 125 2.05 14.53 -9.29
CA LEU A 125 0.65 14.96 -9.41
C LEU A 125 0.47 16.38 -9.95
N LYS A 126 1.56 17.11 -10.15
CA LYS A 126 1.58 18.40 -10.85
C LYS A 126 1.38 18.23 -12.36
N ASP A 127 1.88 17.13 -12.92
CA ASP A 127 1.96 16.93 -14.36
C ASP A 127 0.94 15.91 -14.89
N ALA A 128 0.58 14.91 -14.08
CA ALA A 128 -0.23 13.79 -14.54
C ALA A 128 -0.97 13.09 -13.38
N PRO A 129 -2.10 12.40 -13.65
CA PRO A 129 -2.71 11.49 -12.69
C PRO A 129 -1.71 10.41 -12.27
N VAL A 130 -1.78 9.96 -11.03
CA VAL A 130 -0.94 8.84 -10.55
C VAL A 130 -1.81 7.67 -10.12
N VAL A 131 -1.49 6.49 -10.64
CA VAL A 131 -2.09 5.20 -10.25
C VAL A 131 -1.05 4.41 -9.46
N MET A 132 -1.28 4.21 -8.17
CA MET A 132 -0.39 3.52 -7.25
C MET A 132 -0.82 2.06 -7.07
N ASP A 133 0.11 1.13 -7.27
CA ASP A 133 -0.04 -0.30 -6.97
C ASP A 133 0.36 -0.53 -5.50
N ARG A 134 -0.65 -0.72 -4.65
CA ARG A 134 -0.57 -0.80 -3.17
C ARG A 134 -0.10 0.48 -2.47
N TYR A 135 -0.66 0.76 -1.30
CA TYR A 135 -0.21 1.86 -0.44
C TYR A 135 -0.42 1.50 1.04
N TRP A 136 -0.87 2.45 1.87
CA TRP A 136 -1.05 2.23 3.31
C TRP A 136 -2.08 1.14 3.64
N HIS A 137 -3.23 1.09 2.96
CA HIS A 137 -4.25 0.05 3.18
C HIS A 137 -3.67 -1.37 3.04
N SER A 138 -2.77 -1.58 2.08
CA SER A 138 -2.01 -2.84 1.96
C SER A 138 -1.20 -3.17 3.21
N THR A 139 -0.40 -2.24 3.72
CA THR A 139 0.40 -2.47 4.92
C THR A 139 -0.48 -2.77 6.13
N THR A 140 -1.55 -2.00 6.33
CA THR A 140 -2.45 -2.12 7.48
C THR A 140 -3.32 -3.36 7.42
N ALA A 141 -3.96 -3.66 6.28
CA ALA A 141 -4.86 -4.82 6.15
C ALA A 141 -4.12 -6.14 6.38
N PHE A 142 -2.90 -6.28 5.84
CA PHE A 142 -2.05 -7.44 6.10
C PHE A 142 -1.53 -7.46 7.53
N GLY A 143 -1.19 -6.30 8.11
CA GLY A 143 -0.77 -6.18 9.51
C GLY A 143 -1.86 -6.66 10.48
N ILE A 144 -3.11 -6.25 10.27
CA ILE A 144 -4.27 -6.69 11.08
C ILE A 144 -4.46 -8.20 10.97
N ALA A 145 -4.51 -8.72 9.74
CA ALA A 145 -4.70 -10.15 9.52
C ALA A 145 -3.57 -10.99 10.12
N GLN A 146 -2.33 -10.50 10.06
CA GLN A 146 -1.17 -11.17 10.66
C GLN A 146 -1.23 -11.15 12.18
N ALA A 147 -1.62 -10.03 12.80
CA ALA A 147 -1.77 -9.93 14.25
C ALA A 147 -2.83 -10.92 14.78
N VAL A 148 -3.94 -11.06 14.05
CA VAL A 148 -4.98 -12.08 14.33
C VAL A 148 -4.43 -13.50 14.16
N GLN A 149 -3.75 -13.77 13.04
CA GLN A 149 -3.14 -15.09 12.77
C GLN A 149 -2.12 -15.51 13.84
N ASP A 150 -1.32 -14.56 14.33
CA ASP A 150 -0.31 -14.80 15.37
C ASP A 150 -0.95 -14.97 16.77
N SER A 151 -2.21 -14.55 16.95
CA SER A 151 -2.93 -14.53 18.23
C SER A 151 -4.28 -15.27 18.14
N ALA A 152 -4.32 -16.35 17.35
CA ALA A 152 -5.56 -17.00 16.87
C ALA A 152 -6.58 -17.41 17.97
N ASP A 153 -6.15 -17.56 19.23
CA ASP A 153 -7.02 -17.91 20.35
C ASP A 153 -7.55 -16.71 21.15
N LEU A 154 -7.14 -15.48 20.82
CA LEU A 154 -7.37 -14.29 21.66
C LEU A 154 -7.86 -13.06 20.90
N GLN A 155 -7.92 -13.10 19.56
CA GLN A 155 -8.20 -11.89 18.79
C GLN A 155 -9.01 -12.14 17.53
N GLU A 156 -10.17 -11.49 17.45
CA GLU A 156 -10.90 -11.30 16.20
C GLU A 156 -10.40 -10.04 15.49
N ILE A 157 -10.74 -9.90 14.21
CA ILE A 157 -10.50 -8.63 13.50
C ILE A 157 -11.24 -7.48 14.22
N PRO A 158 -10.63 -6.29 14.35
CA PRO A 158 -11.30 -5.16 14.97
C PRO A 158 -12.60 -4.79 14.23
N PRO A 159 -13.64 -4.32 14.92
CA PRO A 159 -14.92 -3.98 14.30
C PRO A 159 -14.79 -2.74 13.38
N ARG A 160 -15.71 -2.60 12.41
CA ARG A 160 -15.78 -1.41 11.56
C ARG A 160 -15.88 -0.14 12.41
N GLY A 161 -15.09 0.88 12.07
CA GLY A 161 -15.02 2.13 12.82
C GLY A 161 -13.94 2.17 13.91
N ASP A 162 -13.23 1.07 14.14
CA ASP A 162 -12.02 1.07 14.97
C ASP A 162 -10.93 1.97 14.36
N GLN A 163 -10.18 2.69 15.20
CA GLN A 163 -9.14 3.64 14.79
C GLN A 163 -8.02 2.98 14.00
N VAL A 164 -7.81 1.67 14.15
CA VAL A 164 -6.82 0.92 13.37
C VAL A 164 -7.04 1.05 11.86
N TYR A 165 -8.29 1.23 11.44
CA TYR A 165 -8.72 1.38 10.04
C TYR A 165 -8.69 2.82 9.54
N CYS A 166 -8.44 3.80 10.41
CA CYS A 166 -8.37 5.20 10.04
C CYS A 166 -7.02 5.50 9.42
N TRP A 167 -7.07 6.26 8.33
CA TRP A 167 -5.89 6.74 7.63
C TRP A 167 -4.98 7.59 8.53
N PRO A 168 -3.65 7.50 8.39
CA PRO A 168 -2.72 8.34 9.14
C PRO A 168 -2.87 9.82 8.78
N GLU A 169 -3.06 10.68 9.77
CA GLU A 169 -3.29 12.12 9.54
C GLU A 169 -2.12 12.82 8.82
N ASP A 170 -0.89 12.33 9.00
CA ASP A 170 0.34 12.87 8.44
C ASP A 170 0.78 12.21 7.13
N LEU A 171 0.03 11.22 6.62
CA LEU A 171 0.30 10.57 5.34
C LEU A 171 -0.56 11.18 4.23
N PHE A 172 0.06 11.48 3.09
CA PHE A 172 -0.66 12.06 1.95
C PHE A 172 -1.76 11.13 1.43
N LYS A 173 -3.00 11.61 1.53
CA LYS A 173 -4.22 10.86 1.24
C LYS A 173 -4.55 10.80 -0.26
N PRO A 174 -4.92 9.63 -0.81
CA PRO A 174 -5.40 9.52 -2.18
C PRO A 174 -6.83 10.06 -2.33
N ASP A 175 -7.20 10.45 -3.55
CA ASP A 175 -8.58 10.84 -3.84
C ASP A 175 -9.52 9.63 -3.84
N VAL A 176 -9.00 8.46 -4.22
CA VAL A 176 -9.76 7.22 -4.26
C VAL A 176 -8.86 6.00 -4.05
N CYS A 177 -9.34 5.07 -3.24
CA CYS A 177 -8.78 3.73 -3.08
C CYS A 177 -9.73 2.71 -3.70
N ILE A 178 -9.21 1.84 -4.56
CA ILE A 178 -10.00 0.83 -5.27
C ILE A 178 -9.39 -0.53 -5.03
N PHE A 179 -10.19 -1.49 -4.57
CA PHE A 179 -9.78 -2.88 -4.42
C PHE A 179 -10.28 -3.70 -5.61
N LEU A 180 -9.33 -4.27 -6.35
CA LEU A 180 -9.63 -5.20 -7.44
C LEU A 180 -9.91 -6.59 -6.84
N ASP A 181 -11.20 -6.92 -6.73
CA ASP A 181 -11.69 -8.14 -6.09
C ASP A 181 -11.79 -9.28 -7.10
N VAL A 182 -11.18 -10.41 -6.78
CA VAL A 182 -11.02 -11.54 -7.72
C VAL A 182 -11.25 -12.82 -6.97
N ASP A 183 -12.01 -13.72 -7.58
CA ASP A 183 -12.29 -15.04 -7.04
C ASP A 183 -10.98 -15.80 -6.80
N GLU A 184 -10.90 -16.56 -5.70
CA GLU A 184 -9.67 -17.28 -5.35
C GLU A 184 -9.24 -18.24 -6.46
N SER A 185 -10.18 -18.88 -7.17
CA SER A 185 -9.87 -19.76 -8.30
C SER A 185 -9.14 -19.02 -9.43
N VAL A 186 -9.59 -17.82 -9.79
CA VAL A 186 -8.97 -16.96 -10.80
C VAL A 186 -7.61 -16.46 -10.29
N ARG A 187 -7.53 -16.08 -9.02
CA ARG A 187 -6.29 -15.64 -8.36
C ARG A 187 -5.22 -16.72 -8.42
N LEU A 188 -5.55 -17.95 -8.01
CA LEU A 188 -4.67 -19.12 -8.07
C LEU A 188 -4.26 -19.47 -9.50
N GLN A 189 -5.19 -19.41 -10.47
CA GLN A 189 -4.87 -19.62 -11.88
C GLN A 189 -3.83 -18.60 -12.37
N ARG A 190 -3.99 -17.31 -12.06
CA ARG A 190 -3.05 -16.24 -12.43
C ARG A 190 -1.69 -16.42 -11.72
N LEU A 191 -1.69 -16.87 -10.48
CA LEU A 191 -0.48 -17.11 -9.68
C LEU A 191 0.33 -18.31 -10.15
N SER A 192 -0.30 -19.36 -10.68
CA SER A 192 0.40 -20.55 -11.22
C SER A 192 1.43 -20.23 -12.31
N ARG A 193 1.33 -19.05 -12.92
CA ARG A 193 2.25 -18.55 -13.95
C ARG A 193 3.46 -17.80 -13.39
N ARG A 194 3.52 -17.56 -12.08
CA ARG A 194 4.62 -16.88 -11.39
C ARG A 194 5.68 -17.88 -10.91
N LYS A 195 6.94 -17.44 -10.88
CA LYS A 195 8.09 -18.25 -10.40
C LYS A 195 8.48 -17.95 -8.96
N GLU A 196 8.10 -16.78 -8.44
CA GLU A 196 8.47 -16.30 -7.11
C GLU A 196 7.22 -16.08 -6.27
N PHE A 197 7.29 -16.53 -5.02
CA PHE A 197 6.23 -16.38 -4.03
C PHE A 197 6.82 -15.86 -2.72
N THR A 198 6.04 -15.06 -2.01
CA THR A 198 6.39 -14.58 -0.68
C THR A 198 5.73 -15.48 0.38
N ALA A 199 6.28 -15.50 1.60
CA ALA A 199 5.65 -16.22 2.70
C ALA A 199 4.20 -15.76 2.97
N GLN A 200 3.91 -14.47 2.78
CA GLN A 200 2.55 -13.93 2.86
C GLN A 200 1.63 -14.50 1.78
N GLU A 201 2.14 -14.70 0.56
CA GLU A 201 1.35 -15.32 -0.51
C GLU A 201 1.10 -16.80 -0.23
N ASP A 202 2.07 -17.54 0.33
CA ASP A 202 1.86 -18.92 0.74
C ASP A 202 0.80 -19.03 1.84
N LEU A 203 0.76 -18.06 2.78
CA LEU A 203 -0.28 -17.97 3.80
C LEU A 203 -1.66 -17.65 3.19
N LEU A 204 -1.74 -16.71 2.24
CA LEU A 204 -2.98 -16.40 1.53
C LEU A 204 -3.55 -17.60 0.77
N LYS A 205 -2.69 -18.47 0.21
CA LYS A 205 -3.11 -19.71 -0.46
C LYS A 205 -3.59 -20.77 0.52
N SER A 206 -2.84 -20.97 1.60
CA SER A 206 -3.04 -22.09 2.55
C SER A 206 -4.13 -21.83 3.59
N SER A 207 -4.46 -20.57 3.88
CA SER A 207 -5.46 -20.20 4.89
C SER A 207 -6.56 -19.30 4.30
N SER A 208 -7.76 -19.87 4.16
CA SER A 208 -8.96 -19.10 3.77
C SER A 208 -9.35 -18.08 4.83
N GLU A 209 -9.12 -18.39 6.11
CA GLU A 209 -9.38 -17.50 7.23
C GLU A 209 -8.49 -16.25 7.17
N PHE A 210 -7.18 -16.44 7.00
CA PHE A 210 -6.24 -15.32 6.84
C PHE A 210 -6.64 -14.43 5.66
N ARG A 211 -6.95 -15.05 4.52
CA ARG A 211 -7.41 -14.34 3.32
C ARG A 211 -8.71 -13.55 3.58
N ASN A 212 -9.67 -14.15 4.26
CA ASN A 212 -10.92 -13.49 4.64
C ASN A 212 -10.69 -12.33 5.63
N ASN A 213 -9.74 -12.46 6.55
CA ASN A 213 -9.37 -11.41 7.48
C ASN A 213 -8.72 -10.22 6.76
N VAL A 214 -7.84 -10.47 5.77
CA VAL A 214 -7.29 -9.40 4.93
C VAL A 214 -8.41 -8.67 4.18
N ILE A 215 -9.31 -9.39 3.50
CA ILE A 215 -10.42 -8.78 2.75
C ILE A 215 -11.37 -8.01 3.68
N SER A 216 -11.69 -8.57 4.85
CA SER A 216 -12.53 -7.90 5.85
C SER A 216 -11.88 -6.64 6.38
N ALA A 217 -10.56 -6.64 6.59
CA ALA A 217 -9.83 -5.44 6.96
C ALA A 217 -9.97 -4.36 5.88
N TYR A 218 -9.81 -4.66 4.60
CA TYR A 218 -10.06 -3.70 3.50
C TYR A 218 -11.48 -3.14 3.50
N LYS A 219 -12.50 -3.96 3.77
CA LYS A 219 -13.89 -3.52 3.86
C LYS A 219 -14.15 -2.56 5.02
N ASN A 220 -13.34 -2.65 6.08
CA ASN A 220 -13.47 -1.82 7.28
C ASN A 220 -12.65 -0.52 7.20
N MET A 221 -11.74 -0.38 6.22
CA MET A 221 -10.89 0.80 6.04
C MET A 221 -11.71 2.08 5.85
N SER A 222 -11.21 3.17 6.41
CA SER A 222 -11.90 4.46 6.41
C SER A 222 -10.94 5.63 6.18
N ASP A 223 -11.48 6.69 5.59
CA ASP A 223 -10.80 7.95 5.27
C ASP A 223 -9.51 7.84 4.42
N PRO A 224 -9.50 7.21 3.24
CA PRO A 224 -10.69 6.94 2.43
C PRO A 224 -11.21 5.51 2.58
N GLU A 225 -12.52 5.37 2.37
CA GLU A 225 -13.13 4.06 2.13
C GLU A 225 -12.60 3.43 0.84
N VAL A 226 -12.78 2.12 0.72
CA VAL A 226 -12.28 1.34 -0.41
C VAL A 226 -13.44 0.96 -1.33
N ALA A 227 -13.37 1.38 -2.59
CA ALA A 227 -14.32 0.97 -3.63
C ALA A 227 -13.94 -0.42 -4.15
N PHE A 228 -14.85 -1.39 -4.08
CA PHE A 228 -14.60 -2.74 -4.61
C PHE A 228 -15.04 -2.81 -6.08
N VAL A 229 -14.13 -3.28 -6.94
CA VAL A 229 -14.34 -3.45 -8.38
C VAL A 229 -14.15 -4.91 -8.75
N ASN A 230 -14.99 -5.45 -9.63
CA ASN A 230 -14.94 -6.85 -10.01
C ASN A 230 -13.80 -7.10 -11.01
N GLY A 231 -12.77 -7.82 -10.55
CA GLY A 231 -11.59 -8.20 -11.34
C GLY A 231 -11.63 -9.62 -11.92
N ASN A 232 -12.83 -10.22 -12.00
CA ASN A 232 -13.04 -11.51 -12.65
C ASN A 232 -13.31 -11.38 -14.17
N ASN A 233 -13.55 -10.16 -14.65
CA ASN A 233 -13.96 -9.87 -16.01
C ASN A 233 -12.78 -9.78 -16.99
N SER A 234 -13.07 -9.46 -18.26
CA SER A 234 -12.01 -9.11 -19.21
C SER A 234 -11.32 -7.83 -18.79
N PHE A 235 -10.08 -7.67 -19.24
CA PHE A 235 -9.28 -6.48 -18.95
C PHE A 235 -9.99 -5.18 -19.40
N GLU A 236 -10.68 -5.21 -20.55
CA GLU A 236 -11.42 -4.06 -21.07
C GLU A 236 -12.54 -3.64 -20.11
N THR A 237 -13.33 -4.60 -19.64
CA THR A 237 -14.42 -4.36 -18.68
C THR A 237 -13.89 -3.87 -17.33
N GLU A 238 -12.84 -4.50 -16.80
CA GLU A 238 -12.18 -4.04 -15.56
C GLU A 238 -11.73 -2.57 -15.68
N CYS A 239 -11.16 -2.19 -16.83
CA CYS A 239 -10.73 -0.80 -17.07
C CYS A 239 -11.88 0.19 -17.20
N GLU A 240 -13.04 -0.23 -17.71
CA GLU A 240 -14.24 0.60 -17.75
C GLU A 240 -14.82 0.81 -16.36
N GLU A 241 -14.89 -0.23 -15.55
CA GLU A 241 -15.32 -0.15 -14.14
C GLU A 241 -14.40 0.77 -13.33
N LEU A 242 -13.08 0.60 -13.46
CA LEU A 242 -12.10 1.51 -12.85
C LEU A 242 -12.30 2.96 -13.31
N TYR A 243 -12.51 3.17 -14.61
CA TYR A 243 -12.74 4.50 -15.13
C TYR A 243 -14.00 5.13 -14.56
N ALA A 244 -15.09 4.38 -14.40
CA ALA A 244 -16.32 4.89 -13.82
C ALA A 244 -16.12 5.39 -12.38
N VAL A 245 -15.34 4.67 -11.57
CA VAL A 245 -14.99 5.07 -10.19
C VAL A 245 -14.08 6.29 -10.15
N VAL A 246 -13.12 6.39 -11.08
CA VAL A 246 -12.10 7.45 -11.10
C VAL A 246 -12.58 8.73 -11.79
N LYS A 247 -13.55 8.64 -12.71
CA LYS A 247 -14.05 9.76 -13.52
C LYS A 247 -14.40 11.02 -12.71
N PRO A 248 -15.03 10.95 -11.52
CA PRO A 248 -15.33 12.15 -10.73
C PRO A 248 -14.09 12.94 -10.29
N PHE A 249 -12.92 12.31 -10.23
CA PHE A 249 -11.66 12.92 -9.78
C PHE A 249 -10.78 13.40 -10.94
N LEU A 250 -11.08 12.97 -12.17
CA LEU A 250 -10.42 13.48 -13.36
C LEU A 250 -11.00 14.87 -13.65
N LYS A 251 -10.16 15.91 -13.52
CA LYS A 251 -10.50 17.24 -14.03
C LYS A 251 -10.56 17.15 -15.56
N VAL A 252 -11.78 17.14 -16.10
CA VAL A 252 -12.05 17.26 -17.54
C VAL A 252 -11.85 18.71 -17.95
#